data_AF-A0ABD0NXU9-F1
#
_entry.id   AF-A0ABD0NXU9-F1
#
_cell.length_a   1.000
_cell.length_b   1.000
_cell.length_c   1.000
_cell.angle_alpha   90.00
_cell.angle_beta   90.00
_cell.angle_gamma   90.00
#
_symmetry.space_group_name_H-M   'P 1'
#
loop_
_entity.id
_entity.type
_entity.pdbx_description
1 polymer ?
#
loop_
_entity_poly.entity_id
_entity_poly.type
_entity_poly.pdbx_seq_one_letter_code
_entity_poly.pdbx_strand_id
1 'polypeptide(L)' 'GKIIAQGRLLLQDTFMVAEPDGGLLNRMKERRVFLFEQIVIFSEPLDKKRGFSMPGYLYKYSIK' A
#
# COMPACT_ATOMS: atom_id res chain seq x y z
N GLY A 1 8.53 9.47 -6.82
CA GLY A 1 9.46 8.85 -7.80
C GLY A 1 8.67 8.29 -8.97
N LYS A 2 9.33 8.02 -10.12
CA LYS A 2 8.67 7.38 -11.27
C LYS A 2 8.53 5.87 -11.03
N ILE A 3 7.31 5.34 -11.11
CA ILE A 3 7.02 3.91 -10.85
C ILE A 3 7.69 2.97 -11.86
N ILE A 4 7.91 3.46 -13.09
CA ILE A 4 8.59 2.74 -14.17
C ILE A 4 10.00 2.29 -13.76
N ALA A 5 10.67 3.04 -12.89
CA ALA A 5 12.00 2.69 -12.41
C ALA A 5 12.02 1.51 -11.42
N GLN A 6 10.86 1.00 -10.99
CA GLN A 6 10.76 -0.10 -10.02
C GLN A 6 10.60 -1.48 -10.67
N GLY A 7 10.65 -1.54 -12.00
CA GLY A 7 10.41 -2.76 -12.77
C GLY A 7 8.93 -3.09 -12.91
N ARG A 8 8.64 -4.34 -13.28
CA ARG A 8 7.28 -4.83 -13.51
C ARG A 8 6.54 -5.04 -12.19
N LEU A 9 5.24 -4.73 -12.17
CA LEU A 9 4.34 -5.14 -11.08
C LEU A 9 4.12 -6.65 -11.17
N LEU A 10 4.50 -7.37 -10.12
CA LEU A 10 4.36 -8.82 -10.03
C LEU A 10 3.04 -9.20 -9.39
N LEU A 11 2.71 -8.59 -8.24
CA LEU A 11 1.49 -8.89 -7.48
C LEU A 11 0.92 -7.63 -6.82
N GLN A 12 -0.40 -7.64 -6.59
CA GLN A 12 -1.06 -6.66 -5.75
C GLN A 12 -2.21 -7.30 -4.98
N ASP A 13 -2.27 -7.06 -3.68
CA ASP A 13 -3.37 -7.55 -2.84
C ASP A 13 -3.54 -6.69 -1.58
N THR A 14 -4.60 -6.95 -0.83
CA THR A 14 -4.95 -6.23 0.39
C THR A 14 -4.70 -7.12 1.61
N PHE A 15 -3.94 -6.62 2.57
CA PHE A 15 -3.56 -7.34 3.79
C PHE A 15 -3.84 -6.53 5.04
N MET A 16 -4.07 -7.22 6.16
CA MET A 16 -4.02 -6.62 7.49
C MET A 16 -2.56 -6.61 7.97
N VAL A 17 -1.98 -5.43 8.15
CA VAL A 17 -0.57 -5.25 8.48
C VAL A 17 -0.42 -4.68 9.88
N ALA A 18 0.34 -5.36 10.74
CA ALA A 18 0.75 -4.84 12.04
C ALA A 18 1.94 -3.89 11.85
N GLU A 19 1.83 -2.66 12.34
CA GLU A 19 2.91 -1.66 12.25
C GLU A 19 3.68 -1.61 13.58
N PRO A 20 5.02 -1.68 13.57
CA PRO A 20 5.83 -1.77 14.79
C PRO A 20 5.74 -0.51 15.67
N ASP A 21 5.45 0.66 15.09
CA ASP A 21 5.40 1.94 15.78
C ASP A 21 4.04 2.23 16.47
N GLY A 22 3.12 1.27 16.46
CA GLY A 22 1.73 1.43 16.86
C GLY A 22 1.42 1.51 18.36
N GLY A 23 2.38 1.79 19.25
CA GLY A 23 2.11 1.93 20.69
C GLY A 23 1.30 0.78 21.33
N LEU A 24 0.67 1.04 22.48
CA LEU A 24 -0.10 0.06 23.29
C LEU A 24 -1.32 -0.59 22.59
N LEU A 25 -1.67 -0.13 21.38
CA LEU A 25 -2.76 -0.68 20.59
C LEU A 25 -2.18 -1.08 19.24
N ASN A 26 -1.62 -2.29 19.17
CA ASN A 26 -1.08 -2.93 17.97
C ASN A 26 -2.19 -3.16 16.93
N ARG A 27 -2.73 -2.06 16.39
CA ARG A 27 -3.87 -2.04 15.48
C ARG A 27 -3.34 -2.49 14.14
N MET A 28 -3.74 -3.70 13.74
CA MET A 28 -3.59 -4.12 12.36
C MET A 28 -4.35 -3.14 11.48
N LYS A 29 -3.71 -2.64 10.43
CA LYS A 29 -4.31 -1.71 9.48
C LYS A 29 -4.42 -2.38 8.13
N GLU A 30 -5.53 -2.13 7.44
CA GLU A 30 -5.68 -2.58 6.07
C GLU A 30 -4.68 -1.83 5.18
N ARG A 31 -3.93 -2.58 4.36
CA ARG A 31 -2.95 -2.05 3.42
C ARG A 31 -3.12 -2.70 2.07
N ARG A 32 -3.25 -1.89 1.02
CA ARG A 32 -3.02 -2.34 -0.35
C ARG A 32 -1.52 -2.39 -0.59
N VAL A 33 -1.02 -3.60 -0.89
CA VAL A 33 0.39 -3.88 -1.13
C VAL A 33 0.62 -4.07 -2.62
N PHE A 34 1.65 -3.44 -3.16
CA PHE A 34 2.10 -3.59 -4.53
C PHE A 34 3.52 -4.14 -4.54
N LEU A 35 3.69 -5.34 -5.09
CA LEU A 35 4.99 -6.00 -5.24
C LEU A 35 5.52 -5.75 -6.65
N PHE A 36 6.56 -4.93 -6.76
CA PHE A 36 7.34 -4.76 -7.98
C PHE A 36 8.65 -5.53 -7.90
N GLU A 37 9.35 -5.67 -9.02
CA GLU A 37 10.65 -6.36 -9.09
C GLU A 37 11.73 -5.73 -8.18
N GLN A 38 11.65 -4.44 -7.90
CA GLN A 38 12.67 -3.72 -7.12
C GLN A 38 12.16 -3.17 -5.78
N ILE A 39 10.86 -3.30 -5.47
CA ILE A 39 10.28 -2.67 -4.28
C ILE A 39 8.94 -3.28 -3.89
N VAL A 40 8.65 -3.27 -2.59
CA VAL A 40 7.30 -3.51 -2.05
C VAL A 40 6.75 -2.18 -1.54
N ILE A 41 5.57 -1.79 -2.01
CA ILE A 41 4.90 -0.54 -1.60
C ILE A 41 3.67 -0.87 -0.77
N PHE A 42 3.58 -0.27 0.41
CA PHE A 42 2.41 -0.34 1.30
C PHE A 42 1.62 0.97 1.19
N SER A 43 0.31 0.84 1.03
CA SER A 43 -0.59 1.99 0.88
C SER A 43 -1.90 1.78 1.62
N GLU A 44 -2.55 2.87 2.00
CA GLU A 44 -3.89 2.88 2.60
C GLU A 44 -4.94 3.08 1.50
N PRO A 45 -5.97 2.22 1.40
CA PRO A 45 -7.06 2.44 0.47
C PRO A 45 -7.86 3.69 0.84
N LEU A 46 -8.17 4.52 -0.15
CA LEU A 46 -9.01 5.70 0.00
C LEU A 46 -10.45 5.34 -0.35
N ASP A 47 -11.39 5.78 0.49
CA ASP A 47 -12.81 5.63 0.21
C ASP A 47 -13.19 6.25 -1.14
N LYS A 48 -14.17 5.63 -1.79
CA LYS A 48 -14.76 6.11 -3.04
C LYS A 48 -15.44 7.46 -2.81
N LYS A 49 -14.69 8.55 -2.91
CA LYS A 49 -15.30 9.88 -3.08
C LYS A 49 -16.10 9.88 -4.38
N ARG A 50 -17.34 10.39 -4.31
CA ARG A 50 -18.32 10.42 -5.41
C ARG A 50 -17.65 10.88 -6.71
N GLY A 51 -17.53 9.98 -7.70
CA GLY A 51 -17.05 10.29 -9.05
C GLY A 51 -15.87 9.46 -9.57
N PHE A 52 -15.12 8.76 -8.71
CA PHE A 52 -14.05 7.88 -9.14
C PHE A 52 -14.52 6.41 -9.16
N SER A 53 -14.39 5.75 -10.32
CA SER A 53 -14.77 4.34 -10.50
C SER A 53 -13.84 3.37 -9.76
N MET A 54 -12.62 3.81 -9.43
CA MET A 54 -11.59 3.01 -8.76
C MET A 54 -11.19 3.60 -7.40
N PRO A 55 -10.93 2.76 -6.38
CA PRO A 55 -10.40 3.23 -5.11
C PRO A 55 -9.01 3.85 -5.32
N GLY A 56 -8.78 5.02 -4.72
CA GLY A 56 -7.44 5.62 -4.65
C GLY A 56 -6.59 4.90 -3.61
N TYR A 57 -5.27 5.05 -3.69
CA TYR A 57 -4.34 4.49 -2.71
C TYR A 57 -3.36 5.56 -2.24
N LEU A 58 -3.26 5.74 -0.92
CA LEU A 58 -2.34 6.69 -0.29
C LEU A 58 -1.07 5.96 0.17
N TYR A 59 0.09 6.35 -0.36
CA TYR A 59 1.38 5.81 0.04
C TYR A 59 1.60 5.89 1.57
N LYS A 60 2.16 4.84 2.17
CA LYS A 60 2.59 4.81 3.58
C LYS A 60 4.09 4.61 3.71
N TYR A 61 4.58 3.45 3.27
CA TYR A 61 5.99 3.11 3.32
C TYR A 61 6.33 2.09 2.24
N SER A 62 7.63 1.85 2.06
CA SER A 62 8.12 0.85 1.11
C SER A 62 9.34 0.14 1.67
N ILE A 63 9.58 -1.06 1.15
CA ILE A 63 10.74 -1.90 1.45
C ILE A 63 11.45 -2.11 0.12
N LYS A 64 12.75 -1.80 0.07
CA LYS A 64 13.61 -1.96 -1.10
C LYS A 64 14.57 -3.12 -0.90
#